data_AF-A0A0S8J3U5-F1
#
_entry.id   AF-A0A0S8J3U5-F1
#
_cell.length_a   1.000
_cell.length_b   1.000
_cell.length_c   1.000
_cell.angle_alpha   90.00
_cell.angle_beta   90.00
_cell.angle_gamma   90.00
#
_symmetry.space_group_name_H-M   'P 1'
#
loop_
_entity.id
_entity.type
_entity.pdbx_description
1 polymer ?
#
loop_
_entity_poly.entity_id
_entity_poly.type
_entity_poly.pdbx_seq_one_letter_code
_entity_poly.pdbx_strand_id
1 'polypeptide(L)'
;MKEKVRHVPGSYGSGQAHHKKKKDRRCGHHFVDFYNSSLSYGRKKRSRIRYLNWATELYDCLDEEIERTALAEPCDEGNQEVAHEQTNQRVREAIGKLSPLERRFIEYFYFEYKSYQEISQILNKKIHKLERIHYRALDKLKMLLSNYVKTRFKLHLTEETSCMICKSPFRKELDKLIRAKKKEETYKRLMKVFHEKYGLEVKTPQVIIGHKKKHMV
;
A
#
# COMPACT_ATOMS: atom_id res chain seq x y z
N MET A 1 29.19 10.59 68.72
CA MET A 1 28.24 11.05 67.68
C MET A 1 27.28 9.92 67.39
N LYS A 2 25.97 10.18 67.45
CA LYS A 2 24.91 9.17 67.55
C LYS A 2 24.61 8.52 66.19
N GLU A 3 24.71 7.19 66.15
CA GLU A 3 24.12 6.32 65.12
C GLU A 3 22.61 6.52 65.06
N LYS A 4 22.07 6.60 63.85
CA LYS A 4 20.62 6.57 63.59
C LYS A 4 20.30 5.36 62.73
N VAL A 5 20.03 4.26 63.42
CA VAL A 5 19.32 3.09 62.90
C VAL A 5 17.91 3.53 62.48
N ARG A 6 17.48 3.19 61.26
CA ARG A 6 16.06 3.23 60.89
C ARG A 6 15.62 1.96 60.18
N HIS A 7 14.42 1.56 60.61
CA HIS A 7 13.73 0.31 60.40
C HIS A 7 13.43 -0.09 58.95
N VAL A 8 13.36 -1.42 58.86
CA VAL A 8 12.95 -2.40 57.85
C VAL A 8 11.48 -2.24 57.37
N PRO A 9 10.91 -3.13 56.52
CA PRO A 9 10.31 -2.76 55.23
C PRO A 9 8.78 -2.94 55.19
N GLY A 10 8.10 -2.17 54.35
CA GLY A 10 6.68 -2.39 54.04
C GLY A 10 6.50 -3.55 53.06
N SER A 11 5.89 -4.64 53.52
CA SER A 11 5.45 -5.76 52.70
C SER A 11 4.26 -5.34 51.82
N TYR A 12 4.48 -5.22 50.51
CA TYR A 12 3.39 -5.08 49.54
C TYR A 12 2.87 -6.47 49.17
N GLY A 13 1.58 -6.66 49.45
CA GLY A 13 0.87 -7.92 49.26
C GLY A 13 0.95 -8.49 47.85
N SER A 14 1.21 -9.78 47.79
CA SER A 14 1.08 -10.64 46.62
C SER A 14 -0.40 -10.82 46.26
N GLY A 15 -0.93 -9.88 45.47
CA GLY A 15 -2.19 -10.07 44.76
C GLY A 15 -2.02 -11.14 43.69
N GLN A 16 -2.40 -12.39 44.00
CA GLN A 16 -2.51 -13.46 43.02
C GLN A 16 -3.62 -13.13 42.01
N ALA A 17 -3.22 -12.57 40.86
CA ALA A 17 -4.11 -12.42 39.72
C ALA A 17 -4.38 -13.81 39.11
N HIS A 18 -5.55 -14.37 39.40
CA HIS A 18 -6.08 -15.53 38.69
C HIS A 18 -6.22 -15.20 37.20
N HIS A 19 -5.21 -15.56 36.42
CA HIS A 19 -5.24 -15.50 34.97
C HIS A 19 -6.15 -16.63 34.47
N LYS A 20 -7.47 -16.38 34.44
CA LYS A 20 -8.43 -17.22 33.71
C LYS A 20 -7.99 -17.21 32.24
N LYS A 21 -7.32 -18.28 31.80
CA LYS A 21 -7.13 -18.59 30.38
C LYS A 21 -8.52 -18.80 29.77
N LYS A 22 -9.13 -17.73 29.25
CA LYS A 22 -10.26 -17.84 28.33
C LYS A 22 -9.72 -18.54 27.09
N LYS A 23 -9.95 -19.85 26.99
CA LYS A 23 -9.79 -20.61 25.75
C LYS A 23 -10.68 -19.95 24.72
N ASP A 24 -10.05 -19.19 23.83
CA ASP A 24 -10.73 -18.47 22.77
C ASP A 24 -11.18 -19.49 21.72
N ARG A 25 -12.37 -20.07 21.94
CA ARG A 25 -13.05 -20.95 20.97
C ARG A 25 -13.74 -20.11 19.88
N ARG A 26 -13.00 -19.21 19.22
CA ARG A 26 -13.53 -18.46 18.08
C ARG A 26 -13.20 -19.20 16.79
N CYS A 27 -14.06 -20.18 16.46
CA CYS A 27 -14.12 -20.81 15.14
C CYS A 27 -14.72 -19.84 14.12
N GLY A 28 -14.00 -19.65 13.00
CA GLY A 28 -14.54 -19.72 11.64
C GLY A 28 -15.35 -18.54 11.07
N HIS A 29 -16.31 -17.96 11.79
CA HIS A 29 -17.37 -17.16 11.11
C HIS A 29 -17.44 -15.67 11.45
N HIS A 30 -16.49 -15.12 12.21
CA HIS A 30 -16.60 -13.75 12.74
C HIS A 30 -15.93 -12.65 11.90
N PHE A 31 -15.51 -12.94 10.66
CA PHE A 31 -14.83 -11.96 9.80
C PHE A 31 -15.79 -10.86 9.33
N VAL A 32 -17.05 -11.19 9.02
CA VAL A 32 -18.05 -10.24 8.50
C VAL A 32 -18.64 -9.36 9.62
N ASP A 33 -18.88 -9.92 10.81
CA ASP A 33 -19.55 -9.19 11.90
C ASP A 33 -18.62 -8.20 12.63
N PHE A 34 -17.32 -8.49 12.71
CA PHE A 34 -16.34 -7.51 13.20
C PHE A 34 -16.13 -6.36 12.20
N TYR A 35 -16.38 -6.63 10.91
CA TYR A 35 -16.31 -5.65 9.83
C TYR A 35 -17.46 -4.63 9.89
N ASN A 36 -18.68 -5.10 10.18
CA ASN A 36 -19.86 -4.24 10.29
C ASN A 36 -19.90 -3.43 11.61
N SER A 37 -19.44 -4.01 12.73
CA SER A 37 -19.45 -3.29 14.02
C SER A 37 -18.41 -2.17 14.14
N SER A 38 -17.37 -2.15 13.28
CA SER A 38 -16.30 -1.13 13.33
C SER A 38 -16.60 0.14 12.48
N LEU A 39 -17.80 0.20 11.88
CA LEU A 39 -18.28 1.31 11.05
C LEU A 39 -19.08 2.37 11.83
N SER A 40 -19.39 2.16 13.12
CA SER A 40 -20.26 3.07 13.90
C SER A 40 -19.56 4.22 14.64
N TYR A 41 -18.23 4.34 14.60
CA TYR A 41 -17.51 5.47 15.22
C TYR A 41 -16.94 6.45 14.18
N GLY A 42 -17.66 7.57 14.00
CA GLY A 42 -17.06 8.90 13.74
C GLY A 42 -16.84 9.31 12.27
N ARG A 43 -17.76 10.16 11.80
CA ARG A 43 -17.90 11.00 10.58
C ARG A 43 -16.67 11.56 9.80
N LYS A 44 -15.43 11.07 9.92
CA LYS A 44 -14.25 11.54 9.13
C LYS A 44 -13.58 10.46 8.25
N LYS A 45 -14.34 9.48 7.76
CA LYS A 45 -13.80 8.26 7.11
C LYS A 45 -14.20 8.01 5.64
N ARG A 46 -14.76 8.99 4.92
CA ARG A 46 -15.19 8.77 3.51
C ARG A 46 -14.05 8.42 2.55
N SER A 47 -12.80 8.75 2.85
CA SER A 47 -11.63 8.39 2.01
C SER A 47 -11.00 7.04 2.34
N ARG A 48 -11.26 6.47 3.53
CA ARG A 48 -10.62 5.21 3.98
C ARG A 48 -11.35 3.96 3.49
N ILE A 49 -12.64 4.08 3.15
CA ILE A 49 -13.49 2.97 2.69
C ILE A 49 -13.25 2.65 1.20
N ARG A 50 -12.88 3.63 0.37
CA ARG A 50 -12.62 3.40 -1.07
C ARG A 50 -11.46 2.42 -1.36
N TYR A 51 -10.51 2.26 -0.43
CA TYR A 51 -9.31 1.46 -0.69
C TYR A 51 -9.46 -0.04 -0.41
N LEU A 52 -10.46 -0.45 0.38
CA LEU A 52 -10.85 -1.86 0.46
C LEU A 52 -11.73 -2.25 -0.73
N ASN A 53 -12.32 -1.24 -1.37
CA ASN A 53 -13.13 -1.41 -2.55
C ASN A 53 -12.34 -1.72 -3.83
N TRP A 54 -11.01 -1.52 -3.91
CA TRP A 54 -10.33 -1.83 -5.18
C TRP A 54 -10.26 -3.34 -5.48
N ALA A 55 -10.18 -4.18 -4.44
CA ALA A 55 -10.15 -5.62 -4.62
C ALA A 55 -11.58 -6.12 -4.88
N THR A 56 -12.57 -5.65 -4.10
CA THR A 56 -13.98 -5.98 -4.33
C THR A 56 -14.55 -5.38 -5.62
N GLU A 57 -14.17 -4.17 -6.05
CA GLU A 57 -14.54 -3.61 -7.37
C GLU A 57 -13.86 -4.37 -8.52
N LEU A 58 -12.67 -4.95 -8.29
CA LEU A 58 -12.08 -5.89 -9.23
C LEU A 58 -12.83 -7.22 -9.23
N TYR A 59 -13.23 -7.76 -8.07
CA TYR A 59 -13.99 -9.02 -7.97
C TYR A 59 -15.42 -8.90 -8.54
N ASP A 60 -16.14 -7.81 -8.25
CA ASP A 60 -17.50 -7.58 -8.73
C ASP A 60 -17.55 -7.39 -10.27
N CYS A 61 -16.51 -6.82 -10.88
CA CYS A 61 -16.37 -6.77 -12.34
C CYS A 61 -15.84 -8.09 -12.94
N LEU A 62 -15.04 -8.85 -12.18
CA LEU A 62 -14.48 -10.12 -12.64
C LEU A 62 -15.52 -11.22 -12.66
N ASP A 63 -16.51 -11.25 -11.76
CA ASP A 63 -17.50 -12.33 -11.72
C ASP A 63 -18.35 -12.38 -13.01
N GLU A 64 -18.74 -11.24 -13.58
CA GLU A 64 -19.51 -11.20 -14.85
C GLU A 64 -18.69 -11.50 -16.11
N GLU A 65 -17.38 -11.21 -16.12
CA GLU A 65 -16.48 -11.55 -17.24
C GLU A 65 -15.95 -12.98 -17.13
N ILE A 66 -15.67 -13.48 -15.92
CA ILE A 66 -15.22 -14.85 -15.68
C ILE A 66 -16.33 -15.84 -16.07
N GLU A 67 -17.60 -15.60 -15.72
CA GLU A 67 -18.71 -16.45 -16.18
C GLU A 67 -18.84 -16.47 -17.71
N ARG A 68 -18.61 -15.33 -18.39
CA ARG A 68 -18.59 -15.27 -19.86
C ARG A 68 -17.40 -16.00 -20.48
N THR A 69 -16.26 -16.02 -19.80
CA THR A 69 -15.04 -16.68 -20.28
C THR A 69 -15.02 -18.17 -19.95
N ALA A 70 -15.70 -18.61 -18.89
CA ALA A 70 -15.79 -20.00 -18.45
C ALA A 70 -16.59 -20.91 -19.41
N LEU A 71 -17.38 -20.32 -20.32
CA LEU A 71 -18.05 -21.05 -21.42
C LEU A 71 -17.22 -21.11 -22.70
N ALA A 72 -16.04 -20.47 -22.73
CA ALA A 72 -15.12 -20.60 -23.85
C ALA A 72 -14.39 -21.95 -23.79
N GLU A 73 -14.21 -22.56 -24.97
CA GLU A 73 -13.68 -23.91 -25.19
C GLU A 73 -12.44 -24.24 -24.32
N PRO A 74 -12.28 -25.50 -23.86
CA PRO A 74 -11.16 -25.93 -23.03
C PRO A 74 -9.83 -25.62 -23.72
N CYS A 75 -9.21 -24.54 -23.26
CA CYS A 75 -7.96 -24.03 -23.80
C CYS A 75 -6.83 -24.93 -23.30
N ASP A 76 -6.23 -25.69 -24.21
CA ASP A 76 -4.94 -26.40 -24.12
C ASP A 76 -4.17 -26.16 -22.80
N GLU A 77 -4.29 -27.10 -21.86
CA GLU A 77 -3.77 -27.02 -20.49
C GLU A 77 -2.26 -26.70 -20.44
N GLY A 78 -1.50 -27.17 -21.45
CA GLY A 78 -0.05 -26.94 -21.53
C GLY A 78 0.34 -25.47 -21.72
N ASN A 79 -0.49 -24.69 -22.40
CA ASN A 79 -0.24 -23.25 -22.60
C ASN A 79 -0.55 -22.42 -21.34
N GLN A 80 -1.41 -22.91 -20.44
CA GLN A 80 -1.77 -22.21 -19.21
C GLN A 80 -0.66 -22.28 -18.16
N GLU A 81 -0.01 -23.43 -18.00
CA GLU A 81 1.06 -23.62 -17.02
C GLU A 81 2.27 -22.73 -17.32
N VAL A 82 2.71 -22.69 -18.58
CA VAL A 82 3.82 -21.82 -19.01
C VAL A 82 3.49 -20.34 -18.76
N ALA A 83 2.25 -19.92 -19.03
CA ALA A 83 1.80 -18.56 -18.77
C ALA A 83 1.79 -18.23 -17.26
N HIS A 84 1.39 -19.17 -16.42
CA HIS A 84 1.35 -19.01 -14.98
C HIS A 84 2.77 -18.86 -14.40
N GLU A 85 3.72 -19.70 -14.82
CA GLU A 85 5.11 -19.60 -14.36
C GLU A 85 5.75 -18.27 -14.78
N GLN A 86 5.52 -17.82 -16.01
CA GLN A 86 5.99 -16.51 -16.46
C GLN A 86 5.40 -15.37 -15.62
N THR A 87 4.12 -15.46 -15.26
CA THR A 87 3.45 -14.46 -14.40
C THR A 87 4.09 -14.44 -13.02
N ASN A 88 4.28 -15.61 -12.41
CA ASN A 88 4.91 -15.76 -11.09
C ASN A 88 6.33 -15.21 -11.08
N GLN A 89 7.11 -15.52 -12.11
CA GLN A 89 8.47 -15.02 -12.26
C GLN A 89 8.50 -13.48 -12.32
N ARG A 90 7.61 -12.86 -13.08
CA ARG A 90 7.49 -11.39 -13.14
C ARG A 90 7.08 -10.77 -11.81
N VAL A 91 6.18 -11.40 -11.08
CA VAL A 91 5.78 -10.95 -9.74
C VAL A 91 6.95 -11.04 -8.77
N ARG A 92 7.71 -12.15 -8.76
CA ARG A 92 8.92 -12.31 -7.93
C ARG A 92 9.97 -11.25 -8.25
N GLU A 93 10.23 -10.99 -9.52
CA GLU A 93 11.15 -9.93 -9.97
C GLU A 93 10.70 -8.55 -9.47
N ALA A 94 9.41 -8.24 -9.55
CA ALA A 94 8.85 -6.97 -9.08
C ALA A 94 8.96 -6.83 -7.55
N ILE A 95 8.67 -7.89 -6.80
CA ILE A 95 8.84 -7.93 -5.34
C ILE A 95 10.32 -7.75 -4.96
N GLY A 96 11.25 -8.32 -5.73
CA GLY A 96 12.69 -8.17 -5.53
C GLY A 96 13.20 -6.73 -5.64
N LYS A 97 12.48 -5.86 -6.37
CA LYS A 97 12.80 -4.42 -6.52
C LYS A 97 12.25 -3.55 -5.39
N LEU A 98 11.44 -4.10 -4.47
CA LEU A 98 10.95 -3.36 -3.31
C LEU A 98 12.06 -3.16 -2.27
N SER A 99 11.90 -2.17 -1.39
CA SER A 99 12.84 -2.04 -0.25
C SER A 99 12.70 -3.26 0.69
N PRO A 100 13.75 -3.63 1.45
CA PRO A 100 13.71 -4.82 2.31
C PRO A 100 12.51 -4.84 3.28
N LEU A 101 12.10 -3.68 3.78
CA LEU A 101 10.96 -3.55 4.69
C LEU A 101 9.61 -3.71 3.96
N GLU A 102 9.47 -3.15 2.75
CA GLU A 102 8.27 -3.31 1.92
C GLU A 102 8.12 -4.77 1.47
N ARG A 103 9.21 -5.41 1.03
CA ARG A 103 9.23 -6.82 0.63
C ARG A 103 8.79 -7.73 1.78
N ARG A 104 9.42 -7.62 2.96
CA ARG A 104 9.04 -8.41 4.15
C ARG A 104 7.58 -8.21 4.54
N PHE A 105 7.06 -6.99 4.42
CA PHE A 105 5.65 -6.75 4.69
C PHE A 105 4.75 -7.55 3.72
N ILE A 106 5.06 -7.51 2.42
CA ILE A 106 4.31 -8.25 1.39
C ILE A 106 4.38 -9.77 1.63
N GLU A 107 5.57 -10.29 1.94
CA GLU A 107 5.79 -11.70 2.29
C GLU A 107 4.90 -12.12 3.47
N TYR A 108 4.98 -11.41 4.61
CA TYR A 108 4.17 -11.75 5.78
C TYR A 108 2.66 -11.64 5.55
N PHE A 109 2.24 -10.62 4.80
CA PHE A 109 0.81 -10.35 4.65
C PHE A 109 0.14 -11.27 3.62
N TYR A 110 0.74 -11.44 2.44
CA TYR A 110 0.12 -12.18 1.32
C TYR A 110 0.53 -13.65 1.24
N PHE A 111 1.72 -14.02 1.73
CA PHE A 111 2.20 -15.40 1.64
C PHE A 111 2.07 -16.16 2.96
N GLU A 112 2.26 -15.47 4.09
CA GLU A 112 2.13 -16.07 5.44
C GLU A 112 0.81 -15.71 6.15
N TYR A 113 -0.08 -14.96 5.49
CA TYR A 113 -1.41 -14.56 6.00
C TYR A 113 -1.42 -13.91 7.38
N LYS A 114 -0.34 -13.21 7.76
CA LYS A 114 -0.26 -12.53 9.05
C LYS A 114 -1.11 -11.27 9.08
N SER A 115 -1.75 -11.04 10.22
CA SER A 115 -2.46 -9.80 10.50
C SER A 115 -1.50 -8.62 10.71
N TYR A 116 -2.00 -7.39 10.56
CA TYR A 116 -1.22 -6.18 10.87
C TYR A 116 -0.69 -6.14 12.30
N GLN A 117 -1.40 -6.77 13.26
CA GLN A 117 -0.97 -6.82 14.65
C GLN A 117 0.26 -7.71 14.81
N GLU A 118 0.25 -8.90 14.21
CA GLU A 118 1.40 -9.82 14.21
C GLU A 118 2.59 -9.22 13.46
N ILE A 119 2.36 -8.62 12.28
CA ILE A 119 3.43 -7.95 11.53
C ILE A 119 3.99 -6.76 12.32
N SER A 120 3.15 -6.03 13.06
CA SER A 120 3.57 -4.92 13.93
C SER A 120 4.52 -5.39 15.03
N GLN A 121 4.26 -6.57 15.59
CA GLN A 121 5.12 -7.18 16.60
C GLN A 121 6.43 -7.68 15.97
N ILE A 122 6.36 -8.41 14.86
CA ILE A 122 7.53 -8.98 14.16
C ILE A 122 8.49 -7.88 13.66
N LEU A 123 7.96 -6.84 13.01
CA LEU A 123 8.78 -5.76 12.46
C LEU A 123 9.06 -4.63 13.46
N ASN A 124 8.51 -4.71 14.68
CA ASN A 124 8.56 -3.66 15.70
C ASN A 124 8.19 -2.27 15.13
N LYS A 125 7.05 -2.18 14.44
CA LYS A 125 6.52 -0.95 13.83
C LYS A 125 5.07 -0.74 14.21
N LYS A 126 4.71 0.49 14.58
CA LYS A 126 3.31 0.89 14.81
C LYS A 126 2.45 0.61 13.55
N ILE A 127 1.22 0.12 13.75
CA ILE A 127 0.28 -0.26 12.68
C ILE A 127 0.10 0.83 11.61
N HIS A 128 -0.07 2.10 11.99
CA HIS A 128 -0.22 3.19 11.00
C HIS A 128 1.01 3.36 10.09
N LYS A 129 2.21 2.99 10.55
CA LYS A 129 3.42 2.97 9.71
C LYS A 129 3.37 1.78 8.76
N LEU A 130 2.89 0.63 9.21
CA LEU A 130 2.69 -0.54 8.36
C LEU A 130 1.67 -0.30 7.26
N GLU A 131 0.54 0.34 7.56
CA GLU A 131 -0.44 0.75 6.54
C GLU A 131 0.24 1.58 5.45
N ARG A 132 1.03 2.59 5.83
CA ARG A 132 1.80 3.40 4.87
C ARG A 132 2.81 2.59 4.08
N ILE A 133 3.48 1.62 4.70
CA ILE A 133 4.41 0.71 4.01
C ILE A 133 3.65 -0.13 2.99
N HIS A 134 2.51 -0.70 3.39
CA HIS A 134 1.66 -1.50 2.52
C HIS A 134 1.19 -0.70 1.31
N TYR A 135 0.62 0.48 1.52
CA TYR A 135 0.17 1.34 0.42
C TYR A 135 1.30 1.67 -0.55
N ARG A 136 2.50 2.00 -0.04
CA ARG A 136 3.65 2.31 -0.89
C ARG A 136 4.19 1.09 -1.64
N ALA A 137 4.18 -0.09 -1.00
CA ALA A 137 4.57 -1.33 -1.63
C ALA A 137 3.63 -1.69 -2.78
N LEU A 138 2.31 -1.62 -2.56
CA LEU A 138 1.32 -1.87 -3.61
C LEU A 138 1.42 -0.86 -4.76
N ASP A 139 1.57 0.44 -4.46
CA ASP A 139 1.73 1.48 -5.49
C ASP A 139 2.96 1.21 -6.37
N LYS A 140 4.08 0.81 -5.77
CA LYS A 140 5.29 0.41 -6.51
C LYS A 140 5.08 -0.85 -7.33
N LEU A 141 4.45 -1.88 -6.76
CA LEU A 141 4.17 -3.13 -7.49
C LEU A 141 3.28 -2.87 -8.70
N LYS A 142 2.23 -2.06 -8.54
CA LYS A 142 1.36 -1.63 -9.65
C LYS A 142 2.16 -0.97 -10.76
N MET A 143 3.06 -0.05 -10.43
CA MET A 143 3.92 0.61 -11.41
C MET A 143 4.91 -0.35 -12.08
N LEU A 144 5.50 -1.28 -11.33
CA LEU A 144 6.47 -2.25 -11.85
C LEU A 144 5.82 -3.28 -12.79
N LEU A 145 4.57 -3.65 -12.51
CA LEU A 145 3.83 -4.67 -13.25
C LEU A 145 2.89 -4.08 -14.32
N SER A 146 2.66 -2.76 -14.36
CA SER A 146 1.69 -2.14 -15.26
C SER A 146 1.93 -2.49 -16.74
N ASN A 147 3.18 -2.37 -17.20
CA ASN A 147 3.55 -2.69 -18.57
C ASN A 147 3.33 -4.17 -18.89
N TYR A 148 3.69 -5.06 -17.96
CA TYR A 148 3.48 -6.50 -18.14
C TYR A 148 1.99 -6.82 -18.24
N VAL A 149 1.18 -6.30 -17.31
CA VAL A 149 -0.27 -6.52 -17.27
C VAL A 149 -0.92 -5.98 -18.55
N LYS A 150 -0.56 -4.76 -18.97
CA LYS A 150 -1.06 -4.14 -20.20
C LYS A 150 -0.75 -4.99 -21.44
N THR A 151 0.47 -5.48 -21.57
CA THR A 151 0.86 -6.31 -22.72
C THR A 151 0.22 -7.69 -22.68
N ARG A 152 0.22 -8.34 -21.51
CA ARG A 152 -0.20 -9.74 -21.35
C ARG A 152 -1.72 -9.92 -21.45
N PHE A 153 -2.46 -9.03 -20.80
CA PHE A 153 -3.92 -9.11 -20.70
C PHE A 153 -4.63 -8.13 -21.64
N LYS A 154 -3.88 -7.34 -22.42
CA LYS A 154 -4.42 -6.28 -23.29
C LYS A 154 -5.32 -5.29 -22.54
N LEU A 155 -5.12 -5.19 -21.22
CA LEU A 155 -5.88 -4.28 -20.37
C LEU A 155 -5.34 -2.88 -20.54
N HIS A 156 -6.21 -1.98 -21.01
CA HIS A 156 -5.97 -0.56 -20.91
C HIS A 156 -6.20 -0.14 -19.46
N LEU A 157 -5.18 -0.36 -18.61
CA LEU A 157 -5.13 0.28 -17.31
C LEU A 157 -5.18 1.78 -17.59
N THR A 158 -6.32 2.41 -17.31
CA THR A 158 -6.42 3.86 -17.28
C THR A 158 -5.41 4.28 -16.24
N GLU A 159 -4.28 4.79 -16.70
CA GLU A 159 -3.30 5.44 -15.85
C GLU A 159 -4.02 6.64 -15.26
N GLU A 160 -4.76 6.43 -14.16
CA GLU A 160 -5.25 7.47 -13.27
C GLU A 160 -4.03 8.07 -12.56
N THR A 161 -3.07 8.56 -13.35
CA THR A 161 -2.10 9.50 -12.87
C THR A 161 -2.89 10.75 -12.59
N SER A 162 -3.38 10.87 -11.36
CA SER A 162 -3.90 12.13 -10.81
C SER A 162 -2.83 13.23 -10.79
N CYS A 163 -1.63 12.96 -11.34
CA CYS A 163 -0.57 13.91 -11.55
C CYS A 163 -1.00 14.94 -12.61
N MET A 164 -1.29 16.14 -12.15
CA MET A 164 -1.58 17.31 -13.00
C MET A 164 -0.47 17.61 -14.02
N ILE A 165 0.79 17.26 -13.74
CA ILE A 165 1.90 17.45 -14.68
C ILE A 165 1.82 16.45 -15.83
N CYS A 166 1.47 15.19 -15.55
CA CYS A 166 1.27 14.16 -16.59
C CYS A 166 0.09 14.46 -17.51
N LYS A 167 -0.98 15.04 -16.97
CA LYS A 167 -2.18 15.43 -17.72
C LYS A 167 -2.01 16.71 -18.54
N SER A 168 -0.94 17.48 -18.30
CA SER A 168 -0.70 18.72 -19.02
C SER A 168 -0.30 18.45 -20.48
N PRO A 169 -0.82 19.19 -21.46
CA PRO A 169 -0.36 19.10 -22.85
C PRO A 169 1.12 19.46 -23.01
N PHE A 170 1.68 20.21 -22.05
CA PHE A 170 3.08 20.66 -22.03
C PHE A 170 4.00 19.75 -21.20
N ARG A 171 3.63 18.48 -21.02
CA ARG A 171 4.38 17.53 -20.17
C ARG A 171 5.87 17.50 -20.50
N LYS A 172 6.23 17.45 -21.79
CA LYS A 172 7.64 17.32 -22.23
C LYS A 172 8.46 18.55 -21.83
N GLU A 173 7.90 19.75 -21.95
CA GLU A 173 8.54 21.01 -21.59
C GLU A 173 8.69 21.13 -20.07
N LEU A 174 7.64 20.76 -19.32
CA LEU A 174 7.67 20.72 -17.85
C LEU A 174 8.73 19.73 -17.35
N ASP A 175 8.84 18.55 -17.96
CA ASP A 175 9.86 17.55 -17.65
C ASP A 175 11.28 18.08 -17.87
N LYS A 176 11.51 18.80 -18.98
CA LYS A 176 12.80 19.47 -19.25
C LYS A 176 13.15 20.47 -18.15
N LEU A 177 12.19 21.31 -17.73
CA LEU A 177 12.40 22.28 -16.64
C LEU A 177 12.71 21.59 -15.30
N ILE A 178 12.01 20.50 -14.99
CA ILE A 178 12.23 19.72 -13.75
C ILE A 178 13.61 19.04 -13.74
N ARG A 179 14.09 18.57 -14.91
CA ARG A 179 15.43 18.00 -15.07
C ARG A 179 16.53 19.05 -14.93
N ALA A 180 16.33 20.24 -15.51
CA ALA A 180 17.30 21.33 -15.50
C ALA A 180 17.53 21.97 -14.11
N LYS A 181 16.62 21.75 -13.16
CA LYS A 181 16.69 22.32 -11.80
C LYS A 181 17.91 21.78 -11.03
N LYS A 182 18.76 22.70 -10.55
CA LYS A 182 19.95 22.37 -9.73
C LYS A 182 19.57 21.99 -8.31
N LYS A 183 20.41 21.26 -7.57
CA LYS A 183 20.06 20.75 -6.22
C LYS A 183 19.80 21.87 -5.23
N GLU A 184 20.54 22.96 -5.34
CA GLU A 184 20.55 24.14 -4.47
C GLU A 184 19.34 25.07 -4.69
N GLU A 185 18.75 25.04 -5.89
CA GLU A 185 17.62 25.90 -6.23
C GLU A 185 16.34 25.49 -5.46
N THR A 186 15.48 26.46 -5.17
CA THR A 186 14.16 26.18 -4.57
C THR A 186 13.12 25.86 -5.65
N TYR A 187 12.11 25.05 -5.31
CA TYR A 187 11.01 24.73 -6.23
C TYR A 187 10.08 25.93 -6.52
N LYS A 188 10.18 27.02 -5.75
CA LYS A 188 9.37 28.23 -5.92
C LYS A 188 9.51 28.83 -7.32
N ARG A 189 10.73 28.82 -7.87
CA ARG A 189 11.00 29.30 -9.24
C ARG A 189 10.25 28.44 -10.29
N LEU A 190 10.31 27.12 -10.16
CA LEU A 190 9.60 26.22 -11.08
C LEU A 190 8.08 26.39 -10.97
N MET A 191 7.53 26.46 -9.76
CA MET A 191 6.10 26.66 -9.54
C MET A 191 5.61 27.97 -10.18
N LYS A 192 6.39 29.06 -10.05
CA LYS A 192 6.11 30.34 -10.71
C LYS A 192 6.08 30.20 -12.23
N VAL A 193 7.10 29.55 -12.81
CA VAL A 193 7.16 29.29 -14.26
C VAL A 193 6.00 28.41 -14.74
N PHE A 194 5.60 27.41 -13.95
CA PHE A 194 4.49 26.50 -14.28
C PHE A 194 3.18 27.27 -14.37
N HIS A 195 2.93 28.16 -13.42
CA HIS A 195 1.76 29.01 -13.40
C HIS A 195 1.78 30.04 -14.54
N GLU A 196 2.84 30.85 -14.63
CA GLU A 196 2.91 31.97 -15.57
C GLU A 196 2.98 31.54 -17.04
N LYS A 197 3.77 30.51 -17.35
CA LYS A 197 3.98 30.11 -18.76
C LYS A 197 2.98 29.06 -19.26
N TYR A 198 2.48 28.21 -18.37
CA TYR A 198 1.70 27.03 -18.77
C TYR A 198 0.31 27.00 -18.13
N GLY A 199 -0.06 28.01 -17.32
CA GLY A 199 -1.34 28.03 -16.61
C GLY A 199 -1.51 26.90 -15.59
N LEU A 200 -0.42 26.22 -15.20
CA LEU A 200 -0.47 25.04 -14.33
C LEU A 200 -0.26 25.45 -12.87
N GLU A 201 -1.35 25.47 -12.09
CA GLU A 201 -1.30 25.83 -10.68
C GLU A 201 -0.84 24.67 -9.79
N VAL A 202 0.47 24.59 -9.54
CA VAL A 202 1.03 23.66 -8.57
C VAL A 202 1.07 24.29 -7.18
N LYS A 203 0.22 23.82 -6.27
CA LYS A 203 0.11 24.39 -4.91
C LYS A 203 1.31 24.07 -4.00
N THR A 204 1.96 22.93 -4.19
CA THR A 204 3.03 22.48 -3.30
C THR A 204 4.20 21.85 -4.07
N PRO A 205 5.46 22.04 -3.64
CA PRO A 205 6.63 21.39 -4.24
C PRO A 205 6.54 19.86 -4.29
N GLN A 206 5.78 19.26 -3.36
CA GLN A 206 5.57 17.82 -3.25
C GLN A 206 4.96 17.22 -4.52
N VAL A 207 4.15 17.97 -5.27
CA VAL A 207 3.59 17.53 -6.55
C VAL A 207 4.71 17.35 -7.59
N ILE A 208 5.59 18.35 -7.72
CA ILE A 208 6.74 18.31 -8.65
C ILE A 208 7.71 17.20 -8.26
N ILE A 209 8.01 17.08 -6.96
CA ILE A 209 8.90 16.03 -6.43
C ILE A 209 8.28 14.64 -6.68
N GLY A 210 6.97 14.50 -6.44
CA GLY A 210 6.23 13.27 -6.68
C GLY A 210 6.30 12.88 -8.16
N HIS A 211 6.04 13.83 -9.06
CA HIS A 211 6.15 13.64 -10.49
C HIS A 211 7.54 13.18 -10.91
N LYS A 212 8.59 13.90 -10.47
CA LYS A 212 9.98 13.55 -10.75
C LYS A 212 10.34 12.13 -10.31
N LYS A 213 9.85 11.72 -9.15
CA LYS A 213 10.16 10.39 -8.60
C LYS A 213 9.37 9.26 -9.25
N LYS A 214 8.12 9.51 -9.64
CA LYS A 214 7.21 8.45 -10.11
C LYS A 214 7.14 8.33 -11.63
N HIS A 215 7.26 9.43 -12.37
CA HIS A 215 6.92 9.46 -13.79
C HIS A 215 8.10 9.80 -14.71
N MET A 216 9.27 10.12 -14.15
CA MET A 216 10.46 10.51 -14.90
C MET A 216 11.61 9.50 -14.79
N VAL A 217 11.26 8.21 -14.61
CA VAL A 217 12.20 7.09 -14.63
C VAL A 217 12.56 6.75 -16.07
#